data_AF-A0A2D8Z741-F1
#
_entry.id   AF-A0A2D8Z741-F1
#
_cell.length_a   1.000
_cell.length_b   1.000
_cell.length_c   1.000
_cell.angle_alpha   90.00
_cell.angle_beta   90.00
_cell.angle_gamma   90.00
#
_symmetry.space_group_name_H-M   'P 1'
#
loop_
_entity.id
_entity.type
_entity.pdbx_description
1 polymer ?
#
loop_
_entity_poly.entity_id
_entity_poly.type
_entity_poly.pdbx_seq_one_letter_code
_entity_poly.pdbx_strand_id
1 'polypeptide(L)'
;MIRISINCLFLFYLLCSSFVNGLEGQEDNSKSVHSKSDLWLHYSGLDGPGKGKHVVLIAAEQEYRSEQSMPMLAKVLSNHHGFDCTVLFSVNEKGEVDPTVPAPFKDKEKRHNIPGLKHLAKADCVIWISRFMHLPQEQMQFFYDYFDSGKPLIALRTANHGFWGGLKYKKEGKNVSLRKMLGGTFMGHHGGWHREATRGVIVPENRKHPILIGVGDIWGTSDVYRCHDDKNPFPDDCTSLVLGQPLINLEKDAPPNTNKVPLPVAWTKTWTGNKGKTSKIFHFTMGSARDLGNGGVRRMTVNAVYW
;
A
#
# COMPACT_ATOMS: atom_id res chain seq x y z
N MET A 1 -29.40 41.33 -41.11
CA MET A 1 -28.53 40.28 -40.52
C MET A 1 -27.10 40.77 -40.63
N ILE A 2 -26.48 41.04 -39.47
CA ILE A 2 -25.21 41.72 -39.20
C ILE A 2 -24.03 40.85 -39.73
N ARG A 3 -23.14 41.27 -40.68
CA ARG A 3 -21.92 42.13 -40.59
C ARG A 3 -20.95 41.69 -39.47
N ILE A 4 -19.62 41.56 -39.53
CA ILE A 4 -18.45 42.05 -40.31
C ILE A 4 -17.28 41.18 -39.81
N SER A 5 -16.43 40.57 -40.66
CA SER A 5 -15.29 41.08 -41.44
C SER A 5 -13.94 40.94 -40.74
N ILE A 6 -12.98 40.51 -41.57
CA ILE A 6 -11.59 40.17 -41.31
C ILE A 6 -10.69 41.30 -41.87
N ASN A 7 -9.51 41.47 -41.26
CA ASN A 7 -8.29 42.19 -41.72
C ASN A 7 -8.14 43.71 -41.50
N CYS A 8 -7.03 44.07 -40.85
CA CYS A 8 -6.00 45.04 -41.29
C CYS A 8 -4.88 45.06 -40.23
N LEU A 9 -3.75 44.36 -40.43
CA LEU A 9 -2.47 44.81 -41.02
C LEU A 9 -1.84 46.09 -40.41
N PHE A 10 -0.69 45.87 -39.76
CA PHE A 10 0.58 46.65 -39.75
C PHE A 10 0.55 48.19 -39.65
N LEU A 11 1.28 48.74 -38.65
CA LEU A 11 2.56 49.43 -38.91
C LEU A 11 3.31 49.76 -37.61
N PHE A 12 4.62 49.51 -37.64
CA PHE A 12 5.65 49.85 -36.66
C PHE A 12 6.07 51.33 -36.85
N TYR A 13 6.29 52.09 -35.77
CA TYR A 13 7.26 53.21 -35.78
C TYR A 13 7.84 53.45 -34.37
N LEU A 14 9.15 53.70 -34.37
CA LEU A 14 10.10 53.75 -33.26
C LEU A 14 10.11 55.06 -32.44
N LEU A 15 10.72 54.95 -31.24
CA LEU A 15 11.63 55.89 -30.54
C LEU A 15 11.06 57.13 -29.81
N CYS A 16 11.15 57.13 -28.47
CA CYS A 16 12.00 58.06 -27.69
C CYS A 16 11.93 57.84 -26.15
N SER A 17 13.08 57.46 -25.60
CA SER A 17 13.77 58.02 -24.42
C SER A 17 13.04 58.29 -23.08
N SER A 18 13.54 57.57 -22.06
CA SER A 18 13.85 58.01 -20.69
C SER A 18 12.75 58.55 -19.77
N PHE A 19 12.45 57.82 -18.69
CA PHE A 19 12.76 58.26 -17.32
C PHE A 19 12.82 57.03 -16.40
N VAL A 20 13.98 56.84 -15.78
CA VAL A 20 14.25 55.89 -14.69
C VAL A 20 13.62 56.46 -13.43
N ASN A 21 12.84 55.66 -12.70
CA ASN A 21 12.67 55.84 -11.26
C ASN A 21 12.63 54.46 -10.61
N GLY A 22 13.55 54.29 -9.67
CA GLY A 22 13.80 53.05 -8.97
C GLY A 22 12.66 52.65 -8.06
N LEU A 23 12.38 51.36 -8.04
CA LEU A 23 11.83 50.66 -6.89
C LEU A 23 12.80 49.52 -6.61
N GLU A 24 13.67 49.73 -5.63
CA GLU A 24 14.44 48.65 -5.01
C GLU A 24 13.42 47.63 -4.48
N GLY A 25 13.38 46.47 -5.12
CA GLY A 25 12.73 45.30 -4.56
C GLY A 25 13.49 44.91 -3.30
N GLN A 26 12.86 45.14 -2.15
CA GLN A 26 13.33 44.68 -0.86
C GLN A 26 13.36 43.15 -0.90
N GLU A 27 14.54 42.56 -1.14
CA GLU A 27 14.77 41.13 -0.97
C GLU A 27 14.55 40.80 0.51
N ASP A 28 13.35 40.30 0.82
CA ASP A 28 13.05 39.69 2.10
C ASP A 28 13.87 38.40 2.22
N ASN A 29 15.08 38.56 2.73
CA ASN A 29 16.05 37.50 2.98
C ASN A 29 15.65 36.72 4.24
N SER A 30 14.38 36.28 4.30
CA SER A 30 13.97 35.25 5.24
C SER A 30 14.57 33.93 4.75
N LYS A 31 15.75 33.61 5.28
CA LYS A 31 16.26 32.23 5.24
C LYS A 31 15.23 31.38 5.97
N SER A 32 14.29 30.84 5.20
CA SER A 32 13.50 29.67 5.54
C SER A 32 14.48 28.60 6.01
N VAL A 33 14.62 28.47 7.33
CA VAL A 33 15.22 27.29 7.93
C VAL A 33 14.19 26.19 7.68
N HIS A 34 14.27 25.56 6.51
CA HIS A 34 13.56 24.32 6.27
C HIS A 34 14.08 23.33 7.30
N SER A 35 13.32 23.14 8.39
CA SER A 35 13.55 22.01 9.28
C SER A 35 13.61 20.79 8.38
N LYS A 36 14.69 20.02 8.46
CA LYS A 36 14.88 18.81 7.66
C LYS A 36 13.59 17.99 7.77
N SER A 37 12.78 17.98 6.71
CA SER A 37 11.51 17.27 6.71
C SER A 37 11.84 15.81 6.97
N ASP A 38 11.11 15.19 7.89
CA ASP A 38 11.19 13.76 8.06
C ASP A 38 10.89 13.07 6.72
N LEU A 39 11.56 11.94 6.45
CA LEU A 39 11.40 11.16 5.21
C LEU A 39 10.15 10.26 5.24
N TRP A 40 9.16 10.64 6.05
CA TRP A 40 7.89 9.95 6.27
C TRP A 40 6.80 10.98 6.60
N LEU A 41 5.54 10.56 6.53
CA LEU A 41 4.41 11.43 6.85
C LEU A 41 3.79 11.06 8.20
N HIS A 42 3.33 12.08 8.93
CA HIS A 42 2.54 11.93 10.14
C HIS A 42 1.15 12.53 9.95
N TYR A 43 0.14 11.81 10.40
CA TYR A 43 -1.25 12.26 10.45
C TYR A 43 -1.76 12.06 11.87
N SER A 44 -1.97 13.16 12.59
CA SER A 44 -2.62 13.10 13.89
C SER A 44 -4.07 12.67 13.75
N GLY A 45 -4.48 11.73 14.59
CA GLY A 45 -5.87 11.31 14.69
C GLY A 45 -6.75 12.45 15.18
N LEU A 46 -7.91 12.64 14.53
CA LEU A 46 -8.98 13.46 15.08
C LEU A 46 -9.75 12.67 16.16
N ASP A 47 -10.92 13.15 16.56
CA ASP A 47 -11.79 12.35 17.41
C ASP A 47 -12.36 11.14 16.66
N GLY A 48 -12.42 10.01 17.33
CA GLY A 48 -12.97 8.78 16.78
C GLY A 48 -12.60 7.56 17.62
N PRO A 49 -13.15 6.38 17.29
CA PRO A 49 -12.93 5.15 18.08
C PRO A 49 -11.47 4.66 18.12
N GLY A 50 -10.64 5.11 17.18
CA GLY A 50 -9.21 4.83 17.11
C GLY A 50 -8.32 5.77 17.92
N LYS A 51 -8.88 6.73 18.66
CA LYS A 51 -8.11 7.71 19.44
C LYS A 51 -7.16 7.04 20.42
N GLY A 52 -5.90 7.48 20.43
CA GLY A 52 -4.84 6.91 21.26
C GLY A 52 -4.26 5.60 20.72
N LYS A 53 -4.62 5.20 19.49
CA LYS A 53 -4.00 4.09 18.76
C LYS A 53 -3.20 4.59 17.57
N HIS A 54 -2.05 3.97 17.34
CA HIS A 54 -1.12 4.35 16.29
C HIS A 54 -1.02 3.28 15.19
N VAL A 55 -1.30 3.65 13.95
CA VAL A 55 -1.16 2.78 12.77
C VAL A 55 0.07 3.18 11.96
N VAL A 56 0.94 2.23 11.64
CA VAL A 56 2.05 2.47 10.70
C VAL A 56 1.72 1.84 9.36
N LEU A 57 1.78 2.64 8.29
CA LEU A 57 1.53 2.21 6.93
C LEU A 57 2.86 2.22 6.16
N ILE A 58 3.19 1.13 5.48
CA ILE A 58 4.43 1.00 4.70
C ILE A 58 4.07 0.98 3.21
N ALA A 59 4.62 1.93 2.46
CA ALA A 59 4.53 2.06 1.00
C ALA A 59 5.91 1.81 0.37
N ALA A 60 6.21 0.57 -0.02
CA ALA A 60 7.54 0.18 -0.48
C ALA A 60 7.51 -0.77 -1.67
N GLU A 61 6.91 -0.34 -2.79
CA GLU A 61 6.79 -1.14 -4.01
C GLU A 61 6.77 -0.27 -5.29
N GLN A 62 6.82 -0.91 -6.46
CA GLN A 62 7.07 -0.25 -7.76
C GLN A 62 5.99 -0.41 -8.83
N GLU A 63 4.83 -0.96 -8.49
CA GLU A 63 3.87 -1.47 -9.47
C GLU A 63 2.43 -0.98 -9.23
N TYR A 64 2.02 -0.86 -7.97
CA TYR A 64 0.66 -0.69 -7.52
C TYR A 64 0.38 0.67 -6.87
N ARG A 65 1.37 1.57 -6.91
CA ARG A 65 1.27 2.98 -6.51
C ARG A 65 0.96 3.16 -5.02
N SER A 66 1.58 2.35 -4.17
CA SER A 66 1.42 2.40 -2.71
C SER A 66 1.74 3.77 -2.11
N GLU A 67 2.63 4.54 -2.74
CA GLU A 67 2.98 5.90 -2.33
C GLU A 67 1.82 6.90 -2.51
N GLN A 68 0.81 6.57 -3.32
CA GLN A 68 -0.43 7.33 -3.43
C GLN A 68 -1.48 6.83 -2.42
N SER A 69 -1.57 5.51 -2.27
CA SER A 69 -2.69 4.89 -1.55
C SER A 69 -2.50 4.84 -0.04
N MET A 70 -1.29 4.64 0.47
CA MET A 70 -1.03 4.63 1.91
C MET A 70 -1.24 6.00 2.55
N PRO A 71 -0.80 7.15 1.96
CA PRO A 71 -1.18 8.47 2.46
C PRO A 71 -2.68 8.74 2.45
N MET A 72 -3.39 8.30 1.39
CA MET A 72 -4.84 8.41 1.32
C MET A 72 -5.51 7.60 2.44
N LEU A 73 -5.12 6.35 2.63
CA LEU A 73 -5.69 5.49 3.67
C LEU A 73 -5.36 6.02 5.07
N ALA A 74 -4.15 6.55 5.29
CA ALA A 74 -3.78 7.20 6.54
C ALA A 74 -4.69 8.40 6.85
N LYS A 75 -4.99 9.26 5.86
CA LYS A 75 -5.94 10.36 6.02
C LYS A 75 -7.35 9.86 6.37
N VAL A 76 -7.80 8.77 5.77
CA VAL A 76 -9.11 8.17 6.11
C VAL A 76 -9.11 7.69 7.56
N LEU A 77 -8.07 6.96 7.98
CA LEU A 77 -7.92 6.45 9.34
C LEU A 77 -7.80 7.58 10.37
N SER A 78 -7.03 8.63 10.08
CA SER A 78 -6.84 9.74 11.01
C SER A 78 -8.08 10.62 11.11
N ASN A 79 -8.67 11.01 9.98
CA ASN A 79 -9.71 12.03 9.98
C ASN A 79 -11.10 11.48 10.32
N HIS A 80 -11.40 10.24 9.93
CA HIS A 80 -12.73 9.64 10.13
C HIS A 80 -12.78 8.63 11.26
N HIS A 81 -11.62 8.15 11.72
CA HIS A 81 -11.55 7.09 12.72
C HIS A 81 -10.68 7.45 13.93
N GLY A 82 -9.92 8.55 13.88
CA GLY A 82 -9.15 9.06 15.01
C GLY A 82 -7.84 8.31 15.31
N PHE A 83 -7.37 7.45 14.40
CA PHE A 83 -6.07 6.80 14.56
C PHE A 83 -4.94 7.79 14.24
N ASP A 84 -3.92 7.86 15.09
CA ASP A 84 -2.65 8.43 14.66
C ASP A 84 -2.07 7.54 13.57
N CYS A 85 -1.50 8.13 12.53
CA CYS A 85 -0.88 7.38 11.44
C CYS A 85 0.53 7.89 11.12
N THR A 86 1.44 6.95 10.84
CA THR A 86 2.73 7.24 10.21
C THR A 86 2.83 6.48 8.89
N VAL A 87 3.17 7.17 7.80
CA VAL A 87 3.37 6.54 6.49
C VAL A 87 4.85 6.53 6.14
N LEU A 88 5.42 5.34 6.00
CA LEU A 88 6.82 5.10 5.63
C LEU A 88 6.92 4.79 4.14
N PHE A 89 7.98 5.28 3.49
CA PHE A 89 8.20 5.09 2.06
C PHE A 89 9.54 4.40 1.79
N SER A 90 9.60 3.60 0.73
CA SER A 90 10.89 3.33 0.10
C SER A 90 11.39 4.58 -0.61
N VAL A 91 12.66 4.92 -0.41
CA VAL A 91 13.28 6.12 -1.01
C VAL A 91 14.49 5.75 -1.87
N ASN A 92 14.80 6.61 -2.84
CA ASN A 92 16.05 6.53 -3.60
C ASN A 92 17.25 7.05 -2.77
N GLU A 93 18.43 7.09 -3.39
CA GLU A 93 19.69 7.51 -2.74
C GLU A 93 19.69 9.00 -2.34
N LYS A 94 18.82 9.81 -2.93
CA LYS A 94 18.61 11.22 -2.58
C LYS A 94 17.59 11.41 -1.44
N GLY A 95 16.97 10.32 -0.98
CA GLY A 95 15.89 10.37 0.01
C GLY A 95 14.52 10.73 -0.57
N GLU A 96 14.35 10.67 -1.89
CA GLU A 96 13.07 10.97 -2.54
C GLU A 96 12.21 9.71 -2.65
N VAL A 97 10.89 9.86 -2.52
CA VAL A 97 9.94 8.77 -2.78
C VAL A 97 9.92 8.48 -4.28
N ASP A 98 10.46 7.33 -4.67
CA ASP A 98 10.61 6.95 -6.07
C ASP A 98 10.11 5.52 -6.30
N PRO A 99 8.89 5.34 -6.86
CA PRO A 99 8.33 4.02 -7.14
C PRO A 99 8.99 3.37 -8.38
N THR A 100 9.97 3.99 -9.02
CA THR A 100 10.65 3.44 -10.21
C THR A 100 11.98 2.78 -9.89
N VAL A 101 12.44 2.86 -8.63
CA VAL A 101 13.67 2.20 -8.17
C VAL A 101 13.61 0.70 -8.50
N PRO A 102 14.53 0.17 -9.32
CA PRO A 102 14.40 -1.17 -9.87
C PRO A 102 14.43 -2.22 -8.77
N ALA A 103 13.53 -3.19 -8.86
CA ALA A 103 13.57 -4.36 -7.99
C ALA A 103 14.81 -5.23 -8.30
N PRO A 104 15.32 -6.01 -7.33
CA PRO A 104 16.62 -6.67 -7.46
C PRO A 104 16.71 -7.78 -8.52
N PHE A 105 15.56 -8.23 -9.06
CA PHE A 105 15.55 -9.12 -10.21
C PHE A 105 15.96 -8.43 -11.52
N LYS A 106 15.88 -7.10 -11.60
CA LYS A 106 16.41 -6.29 -12.72
C LYS A 106 17.85 -5.86 -12.47
N ASP A 107 18.18 -5.54 -11.23
CA ASP A 107 19.52 -5.13 -10.79
C ASP A 107 19.86 -5.79 -9.44
N LYS A 108 20.69 -6.84 -9.46
CA LYS A 108 21.00 -7.65 -8.28
C LYS A 108 21.75 -6.88 -7.20
N GLU A 109 22.45 -5.82 -7.56
CA GLU A 109 23.18 -4.98 -6.61
C GLU A 109 22.28 -3.94 -5.96
N LYS A 110 21.06 -3.71 -6.48
CA LYS A 110 20.15 -2.73 -5.90
C LYS A 110 19.80 -3.09 -4.45
N ARG A 111 20.08 -2.12 -3.57
CA ARG A 111 19.62 -2.09 -2.18
C ARG A 111 18.53 -1.04 -2.04
N HIS A 112 17.60 -1.34 -1.15
CA HIS A 112 16.44 -0.49 -0.87
C HIS A 112 16.58 0.09 0.54
N ASN A 113 15.91 1.21 0.78
CA ASN A 113 15.93 1.90 2.06
C ASN A 113 14.51 2.36 2.41
N ILE A 114 14.05 2.05 3.63
CA ILE A 114 12.79 2.57 4.18
C ILE A 114 13.11 3.32 5.48
N PRO A 115 13.33 4.64 5.42
CA PRO A 115 13.50 5.47 6.61
C PRO A 115 12.31 5.35 7.57
N GLY A 116 12.57 5.49 8.86
CA GLY A 116 11.51 5.54 9.88
C GLY A 116 10.98 4.19 10.36
N LEU A 117 11.53 3.05 9.91
CA LEU A 117 11.10 1.71 10.38
C LEU A 117 11.14 1.52 11.92
N LYS A 118 11.91 2.34 12.66
CA LYS A 118 11.84 2.42 14.13
C LYS A 118 10.43 2.70 14.68
N HIS A 119 9.53 3.30 13.90
CA HIS A 119 8.15 3.55 14.31
C HIS A 119 7.32 2.27 14.47
N LEU A 120 7.72 1.14 13.87
CA LEU A 120 7.03 -0.14 14.06
C LEU A 120 6.99 -0.57 15.54
N ALA A 121 7.99 -0.20 16.34
CA ALA A 121 8.01 -0.50 17.77
C ALA A 121 6.81 0.11 18.53
N LYS A 122 6.36 1.30 18.09
CA LYS A 122 5.26 2.05 18.71
C LYS A 122 3.88 1.75 18.11
N ALA A 123 3.83 1.29 16.87
CA ALA A 123 2.57 0.97 16.18
C ALA A 123 1.72 -0.02 16.98
N ASP A 124 0.41 0.23 17.09
CA ASP A 124 -0.58 -0.75 17.54
C ASP A 124 -0.99 -1.70 16.40
N CYS A 125 -0.94 -1.23 15.15
CA CYS A 125 -1.21 -2.03 13.95
C CYS A 125 -0.29 -1.60 12.80
N VAL A 126 0.12 -2.53 11.95
CA VAL A 126 0.87 -2.23 10.72
C VAL A 126 0.06 -2.61 9.49
N ILE A 127 -0.04 -1.67 8.55
CA ILE A 127 -0.51 -1.94 7.18
C ILE A 127 0.71 -1.97 6.28
N TRP A 128 0.93 -3.10 5.63
CA TRP A 128 2.18 -3.37 4.92
C TRP A 128 1.94 -3.64 3.44
N ILE A 129 2.55 -2.79 2.61
CA ILE A 129 2.77 -3.02 1.20
C ILE A 129 4.27 -2.92 0.92
N SER A 130 4.87 -4.00 0.45
CA SER A 130 6.18 -3.92 -0.18
C SER A 130 6.36 -4.93 -1.30
N ARG A 131 7.36 -4.73 -2.15
CA ARG A 131 7.67 -5.63 -3.27
C ARG A 131 9.16 -5.81 -3.47
N PHE A 132 9.64 -7.04 -3.31
CA PHE A 132 11.04 -7.40 -3.56
C PHE A 132 12.06 -6.44 -2.93
N MET A 133 11.75 -5.88 -1.76
CA MET A 133 12.66 -4.99 -1.06
C MET A 133 13.91 -5.76 -0.65
N HIS A 134 15.08 -5.19 -0.94
CA HIS A 134 16.36 -5.71 -0.50
C HIS A 134 16.95 -4.74 0.52
N LEU A 135 16.45 -4.85 1.75
CA LEU A 135 16.80 -3.94 2.84
C LEU A 135 18.07 -4.40 3.55
N PRO A 136 18.85 -3.48 4.13
CA PRO A 136 19.90 -3.81 5.10
C PRO A 136 19.35 -4.63 6.27
N GLN A 137 20.20 -5.46 6.87
CA GLN A 137 19.82 -6.34 7.98
C GLN A 137 19.22 -5.56 9.18
N GLU A 138 19.76 -4.38 9.47
CA GLU A 138 19.24 -3.46 10.50
C GLU A 138 17.78 -3.05 10.25
N GLN A 139 17.39 -2.84 8.99
CA GLN A 139 16.02 -2.51 8.64
C GLN A 139 15.10 -3.72 8.68
N MET A 140 15.60 -4.88 8.26
CA MET A 140 14.88 -6.15 8.42
C MET A 140 14.59 -6.47 9.89
N GLN A 141 15.48 -6.08 10.81
CA GLN A 141 15.29 -6.33 12.24
C GLN A 141 14.02 -5.67 12.80
N PHE A 142 13.65 -4.48 12.33
CA PHE A 142 12.40 -3.83 12.76
C PHE A 142 11.15 -4.65 12.38
N PHE A 143 11.15 -5.30 11.22
CA PHE A 143 10.07 -6.23 10.85
C PHE A 143 10.07 -7.46 11.75
N TYR A 144 11.24 -8.04 12.02
CA TYR A 144 11.37 -9.23 12.86
C TYR A 144 10.89 -8.97 14.30
N ASP A 145 11.28 -7.84 14.86
CA ASP A 145 10.82 -7.40 16.17
C ASP A 145 9.30 -7.19 16.20
N TYR A 146 8.72 -6.68 15.10
CA TYR A 146 7.28 -6.53 14.96
C TYR A 146 6.56 -7.87 14.85
N PHE A 147 7.10 -8.83 14.09
CA PHE A 147 6.56 -10.19 13.98
C PHE A 147 6.58 -10.93 15.34
N ASP A 148 7.49 -10.56 16.23
CA ASP A 148 7.56 -11.07 17.60
C ASP A 148 6.70 -10.30 18.60
N SER A 149 6.12 -9.16 18.22
CA SER A 149 5.44 -8.27 19.16
C SER A 149 4.07 -8.75 19.61
N GLY A 150 3.42 -9.64 18.85
CA GLY A 150 2.03 -10.03 19.01
C GLY A 150 1.02 -8.97 18.51
N LYS A 151 1.48 -7.88 17.91
CA LYS A 151 0.61 -6.82 17.41
C LYS A 151 0.04 -7.16 16.02
N PRO A 152 -1.20 -6.72 15.72
CA PRO A 152 -1.86 -7.00 14.44
C PRO A 152 -1.09 -6.55 13.18
N LEU A 153 -1.16 -7.37 12.12
CA LEU A 153 -0.53 -7.08 10.83
C LEU A 153 -1.55 -7.22 9.69
N ILE A 154 -1.66 -6.18 8.87
CA ILE A 154 -2.44 -6.18 7.64
C ILE A 154 -1.46 -6.22 6.46
N ALA A 155 -1.38 -7.35 5.78
CA ALA A 155 -0.53 -7.53 4.60
C ALA A 155 -1.39 -7.36 3.34
N LEU A 156 -1.11 -6.31 2.57
CA LEU A 156 -1.80 -6.06 1.30
C LEU A 156 -0.89 -6.47 0.13
N ARG A 157 -1.42 -6.47 -1.11
CA ARG A 157 -0.57 -6.45 -2.34
C ARG A 157 0.68 -5.61 -2.08
N THR A 158 1.91 -6.02 -2.23
CA THR A 158 2.53 -7.29 -2.63
C THR A 158 3.35 -7.90 -1.49
N ALA A 159 2.95 -7.63 -0.24
CA ALA A 159 3.71 -8.01 0.96
C ALA A 159 4.06 -9.51 1.03
N ASN A 160 3.24 -10.35 0.42
CA ASN A 160 3.47 -11.79 0.32
C ASN A 160 4.68 -12.21 -0.53
N HIS A 161 5.30 -11.28 -1.25
CA HIS A 161 6.63 -11.37 -1.85
C HIS A 161 7.40 -10.07 -1.65
N GLY A 162 7.22 -9.48 -0.47
CA GLY A 162 7.68 -8.13 -0.16
C GLY A 162 9.19 -7.98 -0.02
N PHE A 163 9.93 -9.08 0.09
CA PHE A 163 11.39 -9.08 0.29
C PHE A 163 12.10 -9.95 -0.73
N TRP A 164 13.17 -9.43 -1.32
CA TRP A 164 14.04 -10.18 -2.20
C TRP A 164 14.82 -11.24 -1.40
N GLY A 165 14.78 -12.50 -1.86
CA GLY A 165 15.36 -13.63 -1.14
C GLY A 165 14.55 -14.10 0.08
N GLY A 166 13.36 -13.52 0.32
CA GLY A 166 12.48 -13.88 1.42
C GLY A 166 12.96 -13.36 2.79
N LEU A 167 12.42 -13.95 3.86
CA LEU A 167 12.80 -13.59 5.23
C LEU A 167 14.03 -14.40 5.66
N LYS A 168 14.94 -13.73 6.37
CA LYS A 168 15.99 -14.39 7.19
C LYS A 168 15.54 -14.58 8.64
N TYR A 169 14.27 -14.26 8.94
CA TYR A 169 13.67 -14.47 10.25
C TYR A 169 13.64 -15.96 10.58
N LYS A 170 14.13 -16.31 11.77
CA LYS A 170 14.16 -17.68 12.27
C LYS A 170 13.21 -17.84 13.46
N LYS A 171 12.51 -18.96 13.47
CA LYS A 171 11.76 -19.48 14.63
C LYS A 171 12.17 -20.94 14.83
N GLU A 172 12.53 -21.30 16.06
CA GLU A 172 13.00 -22.66 16.40
C GLU A 172 14.16 -23.12 15.50
N GLY A 173 15.10 -22.22 15.23
CA GLY A 173 16.27 -22.50 14.38
C GLY A 173 16.00 -22.58 12.87
N LYS A 174 14.74 -22.51 12.42
CA LYS A 174 14.35 -22.64 11.00
C LYS A 174 13.92 -21.30 10.42
N ASN A 175 14.26 -21.06 9.15
CA ASN A 175 13.78 -19.89 8.41
C ASN A 175 12.25 -19.97 8.26
N VAL A 176 11.56 -18.86 8.49
CA VAL A 176 10.12 -18.73 8.27
C VAL A 176 9.88 -18.10 6.91
N SER A 177 9.06 -18.73 6.07
CA SER A 177 8.63 -18.15 4.81
C SER A 177 7.46 -17.17 5.02
N LEU A 178 7.28 -16.23 4.10
CA LEU A 178 6.09 -15.37 4.07
C LEU A 178 4.81 -16.18 3.95
N ARG A 179 4.83 -17.32 3.23
CA ARG A 179 3.71 -18.26 3.19
C ARG A 179 3.34 -18.76 4.58
N LYS A 180 4.32 -19.20 5.38
CA LYS A 180 4.07 -19.71 6.73
C LYS A 180 3.49 -18.60 7.63
N MET A 181 4.04 -17.40 7.53
CA MET A 181 3.62 -16.26 8.36
C MET A 181 2.27 -15.69 7.95
N LEU A 182 2.03 -15.47 6.66
CA LEU A 182 0.85 -14.76 6.14
C LEU A 182 -0.24 -15.69 5.59
N GLY A 183 -0.02 -17.01 5.62
CA GLY A 183 -0.93 -18.00 5.05
C GLY A 183 -0.75 -18.20 3.54
N GLY A 184 -0.11 -17.27 2.81
CA GLY A 184 0.12 -17.37 1.37
C GLY A 184 1.33 -16.57 0.90
N THR A 185 1.97 -17.00 -0.18
CA THR A 185 3.06 -16.30 -0.89
C THR A 185 2.70 -16.22 -2.36
N PHE A 186 3.21 -15.23 -3.09
CA PHE A 186 2.98 -15.16 -4.53
C PHE A 186 3.65 -16.36 -5.25
N MET A 187 2.85 -17.13 -5.99
CA MET A 187 3.31 -18.26 -6.82
C MET A 187 3.10 -17.99 -8.32
N GLY A 188 2.29 -16.98 -8.65
CA GLY A 188 2.05 -16.54 -10.01
C GLY A 188 0.76 -15.74 -10.14
N HIS A 189 0.55 -15.20 -11.33
CA HIS A 189 -0.70 -14.56 -11.71
C HIS A 189 -1.72 -15.62 -12.08
N HIS A 190 -2.88 -15.62 -11.40
CA HIS A 190 -4.03 -16.43 -11.78
C HIS A 190 -4.90 -15.67 -12.78
N GLY A 191 -5.16 -14.38 -12.50
CA GLY A 191 -5.70 -13.45 -13.48
C GLY A 191 -4.66 -13.08 -14.54
N GLY A 192 -5.12 -12.53 -15.65
CA GLY A 192 -4.27 -11.90 -16.66
C GLY A 192 -3.66 -10.63 -16.09
N TRP A 193 -2.36 -10.67 -15.77
CA TRP A 193 -1.62 -9.52 -15.25
C TRP A 193 -1.81 -8.27 -16.16
N HIS A 194 -2.28 -7.17 -15.55
CA HIS A 194 -2.66 -5.91 -16.22
C HIS A 194 -3.73 -6.02 -17.32
N ARG A 195 -4.49 -7.13 -17.38
CA ARG A 195 -5.53 -7.33 -18.38
C ARG A 195 -6.85 -7.82 -17.80
N GLU A 196 -6.85 -8.50 -16.65
CA GLU A 196 -8.05 -9.01 -16.00
C GLU A 196 -8.19 -8.43 -14.60
N ALA A 197 -9.33 -7.81 -14.33
CA ALA A 197 -9.69 -7.33 -13.00
C ALA A 197 -10.11 -8.46 -12.06
N THR A 198 -10.15 -8.16 -10.77
CA THR A 198 -10.67 -9.05 -9.72
C THR A 198 -12.03 -8.57 -9.23
N ARG A 199 -13.03 -9.45 -9.27
CA ARG A 199 -14.28 -9.30 -8.50
C ARG A 199 -14.21 -10.16 -7.25
N GLY A 200 -14.35 -9.54 -6.09
CA GLY A 200 -14.41 -10.24 -4.80
C GLY A 200 -15.80 -10.81 -4.54
N VAL A 201 -15.85 -12.05 -4.06
CA VAL A 201 -17.04 -12.78 -3.66
C VAL A 201 -16.85 -13.20 -2.20
N ILE A 202 -17.72 -12.72 -1.32
CA ILE A 202 -17.68 -13.07 0.10
C ILE A 202 -17.94 -14.57 0.27
N VAL A 203 -17.11 -15.23 1.07
CA VAL A 203 -17.32 -16.63 1.48
C VAL A 203 -18.57 -16.70 2.37
N PRO A 204 -19.65 -17.39 1.95
CA PRO A 204 -20.95 -17.34 2.64
C PRO A 204 -20.89 -17.70 4.12
N GLU A 205 -20.07 -18.68 4.48
CA GLU A 205 -19.91 -19.20 5.83
C GLU A 205 -19.28 -18.15 6.76
N ASN A 206 -18.44 -17.27 6.22
CA ASN A 206 -17.67 -16.28 6.97
C ASN A 206 -18.28 -14.87 6.90
N ARG A 207 -19.46 -14.70 6.29
CA ARG A 207 -20.11 -13.39 6.07
C ARG A 207 -20.35 -12.55 7.32
N LYS A 208 -20.37 -13.17 8.51
CA LYS A 208 -20.55 -12.50 9.80
C LYS A 208 -19.23 -12.00 10.41
N HIS A 209 -18.09 -12.26 9.77
CA HIS A 209 -16.79 -11.84 10.28
C HIS A 209 -16.72 -10.30 10.39
N PRO A 210 -16.19 -9.72 11.49
CA PRO A 210 -16.18 -8.26 11.71
C PRO A 210 -15.57 -7.44 10.57
N ILE A 211 -14.54 -7.99 9.91
CA ILE A 211 -13.89 -7.37 8.74
C ILE A 211 -14.88 -7.11 7.58
N LEU A 212 -15.94 -7.91 7.46
CA LEU A 212 -16.92 -7.84 6.38
C LEU A 212 -18.13 -6.93 6.70
N ILE A 213 -18.19 -6.33 7.89
CA ILE A 213 -19.31 -5.46 8.29
C ILE A 213 -19.41 -4.26 7.33
N GLY A 214 -20.55 -4.13 6.67
CA GLY A 214 -20.83 -3.02 5.73
C GLY A 214 -19.91 -3.00 4.49
N VAL A 215 -19.22 -4.09 4.20
CA VAL A 215 -18.46 -4.25 2.95
C VAL A 215 -19.45 -4.52 1.84
N GLY A 216 -19.54 -3.58 0.90
CA GLY A 216 -20.35 -3.69 -0.31
C GLY A 216 -19.59 -4.41 -1.42
N ASP A 217 -19.68 -3.86 -2.63
CA ASP A 217 -18.96 -4.36 -3.80
C ASP A 217 -17.44 -4.35 -3.57
N ILE A 218 -16.78 -5.46 -3.91
CA ILE A 218 -15.33 -5.65 -3.85
C ILE A 218 -14.85 -5.82 -5.29
N TRP A 219 -14.16 -4.81 -5.81
CA TRP A 219 -13.64 -4.85 -7.16
C TRP A 219 -12.34 -4.07 -7.26
N GLY A 220 -11.43 -4.52 -8.12
CA GLY A 220 -10.18 -3.83 -8.38
C GLY A 220 -9.52 -4.28 -9.69
N THR A 221 -8.73 -3.40 -10.29
CA THR A 221 -8.00 -3.67 -11.54
C THR A 221 -6.80 -4.59 -11.34
N SER A 222 -6.46 -4.88 -10.09
CA SER A 222 -5.40 -5.81 -9.76
C SER A 222 -5.87 -7.25 -10.03
N ASP A 223 -5.03 -8.03 -10.71
CA ASP A 223 -5.32 -9.42 -11.07
C ASP A 223 -5.34 -10.35 -9.84
N VAL A 224 -6.02 -11.48 -9.95
CA VAL A 224 -6.02 -12.49 -8.88
C VAL A 224 -4.65 -13.15 -8.79
N TYR A 225 -4.05 -13.15 -7.60
CA TYR A 225 -2.82 -13.89 -7.34
C TYR A 225 -3.10 -15.35 -7.02
N ARG A 226 -2.25 -16.24 -7.55
CA ARG A 226 -2.16 -17.62 -7.07
C ARG A 226 -1.22 -17.66 -5.87
N CYS A 227 -1.78 -17.94 -4.70
CA CYS A 227 -1.00 -18.12 -3.47
C CYS A 227 -0.94 -19.56 -2.97
N HIS A 228 -1.72 -20.45 -3.59
CA HIS A 228 -1.93 -21.85 -3.21
C HIS A 228 -2.12 -22.71 -4.46
N ASP A 229 -1.75 -23.98 -4.36
CA ASP A 229 -1.93 -25.02 -5.38
C ASP A 229 -2.08 -26.40 -4.72
N ASP A 230 -2.17 -27.47 -5.51
CA ASP A 230 -2.38 -28.82 -4.99
C ASP A 230 -1.22 -29.32 -4.11
N LYS A 231 -0.01 -28.79 -4.31
CA LYS A 231 1.16 -29.10 -3.48
C LYS A 231 1.25 -28.22 -2.24
N ASN A 232 0.60 -27.05 -2.28
CA ASN A 232 0.62 -26.02 -1.27
C ASN A 232 -0.80 -25.49 -1.05
N PRO A 233 -1.70 -26.30 -0.45
CA PRO A 233 -3.12 -25.97 -0.34
C PRO A 233 -3.38 -24.73 0.51
N PHE A 234 -4.62 -24.25 0.53
CA PHE A 234 -5.02 -23.22 1.49
C PHE A 234 -4.82 -23.76 2.93
N PRO A 235 -4.04 -23.09 3.80
CA PRO A 235 -3.75 -23.64 5.12
C PRO A 235 -4.99 -23.74 6.01
N ASP A 236 -5.11 -24.83 6.77
CA ASP A 236 -6.23 -25.06 7.69
C ASP A 236 -6.28 -24.04 8.84
N ASP A 237 -5.17 -23.40 9.14
CA ASP A 237 -5.06 -22.34 10.16
C ASP A 237 -5.44 -20.94 9.62
N CYS A 238 -5.95 -20.86 8.38
CA CYS A 238 -6.45 -19.65 7.76
C CYS A 238 -7.96 -19.69 7.59
N THR A 239 -8.62 -18.54 7.70
CA THR A 239 -10.06 -18.38 7.43
C THR A 239 -10.24 -17.48 6.21
N SER A 240 -10.71 -18.05 5.10
CA SER A 240 -10.98 -17.30 3.86
C SER A 240 -12.23 -16.42 4.01
N LEU A 241 -12.10 -15.12 3.79
CA LEU A 241 -13.20 -14.17 3.86
C LEU A 241 -13.76 -13.84 2.47
N VAL A 242 -12.89 -13.75 1.47
CA VAL A 242 -13.23 -13.34 0.10
C VAL A 242 -12.47 -14.18 -0.91
N LEU A 243 -13.19 -14.71 -1.90
CA LEU A 243 -12.64 -15.30 -3.12
C LEU A 243 -12.57 -14.23 -4.21
N GLY A 244 -11.51 -14.21 -5.01
CA GLY A 244 -11.37 -13.37 -6.18
C GLY A 244 -11.67 -14.15 -7.46
N GLN A 245 -12.69 -13.72 -8.17
CA GLN A 245 -13.02 -14.18 -9.51
C GLN A 245 -12.33 -13.28 -10.54
N PRO A 246 -11.43 -13.81 -11.40
CA PRO A 246 -10.93 -13.07 -12.54
C PRO A 246 -12.06 -12.68 -13.50
N LEU A 247 -12.03 -11.46 -14.02
CA LEU A 247 -12.92 -10.99 -15.09
C LEU A 247 -12.19 -11.08 -16.45
N ILE A 248 -12.93 -11.01 -17.56
CA ILE A 248 -12.31 -11.13 -18.90
C ILE A 248 -11.50 -9.90 -19.34
N ASN A 249 -11.68 -8.76 -18.68
CA ASN A 249 -10.93 -7.53 -18.93
C ASN A 249 -10.84 -6.65 -17.65
N LEU A 250 -10.42 -5.39 -17.78
CA LEU A 250 -10.26 -4.44 -16.68
C LEU A 250 -11.52 -3.62 -16.34
N GLU A 251 -12.66 -3.90 -16.96
CA GLU A 251 -13.92 -3.20 -16.68
C GLU A 251 -14.64 -3.80 -15.47
N LYS A 252 -15.32 -2.94 -14.71
CA LYS A 252 -16.02 -3.34 -13.48
C LYS A 252 -17.10 -4.39 -13.72
N ASP A 253 -17.89 -4.16 -14.74
CA ASP A 253 -19.07 -4.96 -15.08
C ASP A 253 -18.75 -6.05 -16.09
N ALA A 254 -17.46 -6.27 -16.40
CA ALA A 254 -17.05 -7.36 -17.26
C ALA A 254 -17.54 -8.72 -16.74
N PRO A 255 -17.88 -9.65 -17.63
CA PRO A 255 -18.25 -10.99 -17.22
C PRO A 255 -17.05 -11.72 -16.59
N PRO A 256 -17.31 -12.72 -15.73
CA PRO A 256 -16.26 -13.54 -15.16
C PRO A 256 -15.51 -14.31 -16.26
N ASN A 257 -14.20 -14.47 -16.10
CA ASN A 257 -13.45 -15.44 -16.90
C ASN A 257 -13.74 -16.85 -16.37
N THR A 258 -14.67 -17.55 -17.03
CA THR A 258 -15.16 -18.88 -16.62
C THR A 258 -14.12 -19.99 -16.78
N ASN A 259 -12.99 -19.73 -17.46
CA ASN A 259 -11.89 -20.69 -17.57
C ASN A 259 -11.03 -20.74 -16.29
N LYS A 260 -11.32 -19.88 -15.30
CA LYS A 260 -10.52 -19.71 -14.09
C LYS A 260 -11.43 -19.75 -12.87
N VAL A 261 -11.19 -20.73 -12.01
CA VAL A 261 -11.87 -20.82 -10.71
C VAL A 261 -11.55 -19.61 -9.82
N PRO A 262 -12.47 -19.14 -8.97
CA PRO A 262 -12.14 -18.18 -7.93
C PRO A 262 -11.06 -18.73 -6.98
N LEU A 263 -10.15 -17.86 -6.50
CA LEU A 263 -9.15 -18.22 -5.50
C LEU A 263 -9.28 -17.31 -4.26
N PRO A 264 -8.88 -17.75 -3.05
CA PRO A 264 -8.83 -16.86 -1.89
C PRO A 264 -7.99 -15.61 -2.17
N VAL A 265 -8.58 -14.44 -1.92
CA VAL A 265 -7.89 -13.15 -2.02
C VAL A 265 -7.85 -12.41 -0.71
N ALA A 266 -8.78 -12.66 0.23
CA ALA A 266 -8.73 -12.08 1.56
C ALA A 266 -8.93 -13.17 2.62
N TRP A 267 -8.04 -13.27 3.60
CA TRP A 267 -8.13 -14.23 4.69
C TRP A 267 -7.49 -13.73 5.98
N THR A 268 -7.88 -14.34 7.08
CA THR A 268 -7.26 -14.11 8.40
C THR A 268 -6.47 -15.33 8.85
N LYS A 269 -5.43 -15.11 9.65
CA LYS A 269 -4.78 -16.15 10.45
C LYS A 269 -4.19 -15.55 11.73
N THR A 270 -3.62 -16.41 12.56
CA THR A 270 -2.80 -15.99 13.69
C THR A 270 -1.32 -16.34 13.47
N TRP A 271 -0.42 -15.58 14.08
CA TRP A 271 1.00 -15.88 14.09
C TRP A 271 1.58 -15.73 15.51
N THR A 272 2.34 -16.73 15.95
CA THR A 272 3.07 -16.66 17.24
C THR A 272 4.56 -16.67 16.95
N GLY A 273 5.21 -15.53 17.18
CA GLY A 273 6.65 -15.35 17.02
C GLY A 273 7.48 -15.92 18.17
N ASN A 274 8.75 -15.53 18.25
CA ASN A 274 9.71 -16.02 19.23
C ASN A 274 9.44 -15.56 20.67
N LYS A 275 8.70 -14.45 20.86
CA LYS A 275 8.31 -13.96 22.19
C LYS A 275 7.04 -14.62 22.74
N GLY A 276 6.50 -15.63 22.05
CA GLY A 276 5.29 -16.35 22.47
C GLY A 276 3.99 -15.55 22.41
N LYS A 277 4.03 -14.32 21.88
CA LYS A 277 2.84 -13.46 21.72
C LYS A 277 2.17 -13.74 20.38
N THR A 278 0.87 -13.96 20.40
CA THR A 278 0.06 -14.24 19.21
C THR A 278 -0.47 -12.94 18.61
N SER A 279 -0.15 -12.70 17.34
CA SER A 279 -0.75 -11.63 16.53
C SER A 279 -1.90 -12.15 15.68
N LYS A 280 -2.81 -11.24 15.37
CA LYS A 280 -3.81 -11.37 14.31
C LYS A 280 -3.22 -10.88 12.99
N ILE A 281 -3.45 -11.64 11.92
CA ILE A 281 -3.02 -11.27 10.57
C ILE A 281 -4.24 -11.23 9.67
N PHE A 282 -4.41 -10.14 8.96
CA PHE A 282 -5.29 -10.05 7.80
C PHE A 282 -4.43 -9.93 6.55
N HIS A 283 -4.59 -10.85 5.62
CA HIS A 283 -3.90 -10.81 4.33
C HIS A 283 -4.93 -10.60 3.24
N PHE A 284 -4.72 -9.56 2.43
CA PHE A 284 -5.54 -9.24 1.28
C PHE A 284 -4.66 -9.07 0.04
N THR A 285 -4.81 -9.94 -0.96
CA THR A 285 -4.07 -9.86 -2.22
C THR A 285 -4.65 -8.85 -3.19
N MET A 286 -5.45 -7.90 -2.71
CA MET A 286 -5.77 -6.64 -3.38
C MET A 286 -5.23 -5.48 -2.52
N GLY A 287 -5.36 -4.24 -2.99
CA GLY A 287 -4.91 -3.07 -2.23
C GLY A 287 -3.96 -2.17 -3.00
N SER A 288 -3.92 -2.28 -4.33
CA SER A 288 -3.32 -1.24 -5.16
C SER A 288 -4.05 0.09 -4.99
N ALA A 289 -3.43 1.20 -5.41
CA ALA A 289 -4.10 2.50 -5.38
C ALA A 289 -5.42 2.52 -6.17
N ARG A 290 -5.49 1.78 -7.28
CA ARG A 290 -6.71 1.63 -8.07
C ARG A 290 -7.77 0.80 -7.34
N ASP A 291 -7.38 -0.31 -6.71
CA ASP A 291 -8.33 -1.12 -5.93
C ASP A 291 -8.89 -0.33 -4.76
N LEU A 292 -8.05 0.45 -4.07
CA LEU A 292 -8.45 1.33 -2.99
C LEU A 292 -9.29 2.52 -3.48
N GLY A 293 -9.58 2.64 -4.78
CA GLY A 293 -10.65 3.47 -5.35
C GLY A 293 -12.05 2.89 -5.09
N ASN A 294 -12.17 1.58 -4.89
CA ASN A 294 -13.41 0.90 -4.54
C ASN A 294 -13.71 1.02 -3.03
N GLY A 295 -14.97 1.34 -2.69
CA GLY A 295 -15.40 1.56 -1.30
C GLY A 295 -15.38 0.30 -0.43
N GLY A 296 -15.71 -0.87 -0.99
CA GLY A 296 -15.66 -2.15 -0.26
C GLY A 296 -14.24 -2.58 0.06
N VAL A 297 -13.30 -2.40 -0.87
CA VAL A 297 -11.86 -2.64 -0.65
C VAL A 297 -11.35 -1.74 0.48
N ARG A 298 -11.64 -0.43 0.45
CA ARG A 298 -11.26 0.49 1.54
C ARG A 298 -11.90 0.11 2.87
N ARG A 299 -13.21 -0.14 2.89
CA ARG A 299 -13.96 -0.50 4.11
C ARG A 299 -13.38 -1.76 4.74
N MET A 300 -13.07 -2.79 3.95
CA MET A 300 -12.51 -4.03 4.45
C MET A 300 -11.14 -3.81 5.12
N THR A 301 -10.26 -3.01 4.49
CA THR A 301 -8.97 -2.65 5.08
C THR A 301 -9.13 -1.85 6.38
N VAL A 302 -10.07 -0.89 6.43
CA VAL A 302 -10.36 -0.13 7.66
C VAL A 302 -10.92 -1.04 8.76
N ASN A 303 -11.88 -1.91 8.44
CA ASN A 303 -12.44 -2.85 9.41
C ASN A 303 -11.38 -3.81 9.96
N ALA A 304 -10.38 -4.18 9.16
CA ALA A 304 -9.26 -4.99 9.61
C ALA A 304 -8.36 -4.28 10.63
N VAL A 305 -8.29 -2.95 10.63
CA VAL A 305 -7.57 -2.19 11.68
C VAL A 305 -8.31 -2.26 13.02
N TYR A 306 -9.65 -2.33 12.98
CA TYR A 306 -10.48 -2.45 14.18
C TYR A 306 -10.50 -3.85 14.80
N TRP A 307 -10.39 -4.88 13.97
CA TRP A 307 -10.53 -6.29 14.36
C TRP A 307 -9.27 -6.85 15.06
#